data_AF-A0A1Q3E9H5-F1
#
_entry.id   AF-A0A1Q3E9H5-F1
#
_cell.length_a   1.000
_cell.length_b   1.000
_cell.length_c   1.000
_cell.angle_alpha   90.00
_cell.angle_beta   90.00
_cell.angle_gamma   90.00
#
_symmetry.space_group_name_H-M   'P 1'
#
loop_
_entity.id
_entity.type
_entity.pdbx_description
1 polymer ?
#
loop_
_entity_poly.entity_id
_entity_poly.type
_entity_poly.pdbx_seq_one_letter_code
_entity_poly.pdbx_strand_id
1 'polypeptide(L)'
;MSVDYTAMNPALLSPAQLVTRCMQLRAKEQPPPSSPTQRSNTNINELSTNQIGQRPLPEIADSLKQKFDLQPQDCTELDEFITATLEERLLFQTAILLDMRREQKKVATSSGASISPNLKATARHYSIAVLLSPHISSYAGKSFADIVVKCMRSAGVEGVPSDHQVTNLKALKTTIGDYATQDRFSLKNKVMNSLSEGSPHENIALLAQAIIGTHGFQITVDFLGRLAVLRWAVEEYKEQSTRTFWSLLDAAIDTWRGDGGFKAWGNSVAMWETVRYMYDEDVKAHGNPADTEIVIIDIRNISNAQKSIDDWARKIVPLPSNDQNKPSEGGHNKRARVDEPQGPEEDNEDEGSDENNSV
;
A
#
# COMPACT_ATOMS: atom_id res chain seq x y z
N MET A 1 25.00 -4.34 -30.27
CA MET A 1 26.21 -5.16 -30.06
C MET A 1 26.64 -4.96 -28.62
N SER A 2 26.64 -6.01 -27.78
CA SER A 2 27.05 -5.88 -26.37
C SER A 2 28.58 -5.79 -26.31
N VAL A 3 29.12 -4.78 -25.63
CA VAL A 3 30.57 -4.62 -25.43
C VAL A 3 31.04 -5.70 -24.44
N ASP A 4 32.03 -6.51 -24.83
CA ASP A 4 32.65 -7.49 -23.95
C ASP A 4 33.67 -6.79 -23.05
N TYR A 5 33.27 -6.54 -21.81
CA TYR A 5 34.11 -5.88 -20.81
C TYR A 5 35.08 -6.86 -20.15
N THR A 6 34.96 -8.18 -20.40
CA THR A 6 35.87 -9.18 -19.82
C THR A 6 37.31 -9.00 -20.28
N ALA A 7 37.52 -8.38 -21.45
CA ALA A 7 38.84 -8.10 -22.03
C ALA A 7 39.42 -6.71 -21.68
N MET A 8 38.68 -5.82 -21.00
CA MET A 8 39.15 -4.46 -20.68
C MET A 8 39.90 -4.39 -19.34
N ASN A 9 40.83 -3.44 -19.22
CA ASN A 9 41.59 -3.18 -17.98
C ASN A 9 40.66 -2.60 -16.90
N PRO A 10 40.52 -3.25 -15.72
CA PRO A 10 39.59 -2.80 -14.67
C PRO A 10 39.87 -1.40 -14.13
N ALA A 11 41.12 -0.91 -14.18
CA ALA A 11 41.46 0.42 -13.67
C ALA A 11 40.88 1.59 -14.49
N LEU A 12 40.43 1.33 -15.72
CA LEU A 12 39.88 2.34 -16.63
C LEU A 12 38.35 2.28 -16.73
N LEU A 13 37.71 1.36 -16.00
CA LEU A 13 36.28 1.15 -16.04
C LEU A 13 35.60 2.00 -14.96
N SER A 14 34.47 2.62 -15.31
CA SER A 14 33.61 3.25 -14.30
C SER A 14 33.05 2.18 -13.34
N PRO A 15 32.55 2.56 -12.15
CA PRO A 15 31.93 1.61 -11.23
C PRO A 15 30.85 0.73 -11.89
N ALA A 16 29.99 1.31 -12.76
CA ALA A 16 28.97 0.55 -13.49
C ALA A 16 29.56 -0.44 -14.52
N GLN A 17 30.68 -0.10 -15.17
CA GLN A 17 31.35 -0.96 -16.14
C GLN A 17 32.12 -2.11 -15.48
N LEU A 18 32.74 -1.87 -14.33
CA LEU A 18 33.40 -2.90 -13.51
C LEU A 18 32.41 -4.01 -13.13
N VAL A 19 31.19 -3.64 -12.78
CA VAL A 19 30.16 -4.62 -12.45
C VAL A 19 29.73 -5.44 -13.67
N THR A 20 29.55 -4.79 -14.83
CA THR A 20 29.19 -5.49 -16.08
C THR A 20 30.24 -6.53 -16.47
N ARG A 21 31.53 -6.24 -16.27
CA ARG A 21 32.65 -7.17 -16.45
C ARG A 21 32.56 -8.40 -15.56
N CYS A 22 32.26 -8.23 -14.26
CA CYS A 22 32.13 -9.34 -13.32
C CYS A 22 30.95 -10.26 -13.66
N MET A 23 29.84 -9.71 -14.15
CA MET A 23 28.65 -10.49 -14.55
C MET A 23 28.91 -11.36 -15.80
N GLN A 24 29.64 -10.83 -16.78
CA GLN A 24 30.01 -11.58 -18.00
C GLN A 24 30.95 -12.76 -17.69
N LEU A 25 31.77 -12.67 -16.63
CA LEU A 25 32.61 -13.78 -16.17
C LEU A 25 31.77 -14.89 -15.51
N ARG A 26 30.83 -14.55 -14.63
CA ARG A 26 29.96 -15.53 -13.93
C ARG A 26 28.95 -16.23 -14.85
N ALA A 27 28.43 -15.54 -15.86
CA ALA A 27 27.50 -16.12 -16.83
C ALA A 27 28.13 -17.24 -17.67
N LYS A 28 29.47 -17.29 -17.77
CA LYS A 28 30.20 -18.38 -18.45
C LYS A 28 30.29 -19.66 -17.59
N GLU A 29 29.86 -19.64 -16.32
CA GLU A 29 30.07 -20.73 -15.36
C GLU A 29 28.81 -21.54 -14.99
N GLN A 30 27.60 -21.23 -15.51
CA GLN A 30 26.36 -21.93 -15.10
C GLN A 30 25.83 -22.98 -16.11
N PRO A 31 25.48 -24.20 -15.67
CA PRO A 31 24.75 -25.20 -16.47
C PRO A 31 23.22 -24.98 -16.45
N PRO A 32 22.47 -25.47 -17.46
CA PRO A 32 21.06 -25.13 -17.67
C PRO A 32 20.07 -25.92 -16.78
N PRO A 33 18.94 -25.31 -16.35
CA PRO A 33 17.92 -25.95 -15.52
C PRO A 33 16.82 -26.67 -16.33
N SER A 34 16.31 -27.77 -15.77
CA SER A 34 15.24 -28.63 -16.31
C SER A 34 13.82 -28.28 -15.80
N SER A 35 12.83 -28.45 -16.69
CA SER A 35 11.42 -28.03 -16.56
C SER A 35 10.52 -28.92 -15.66
N PRO A 36 9.37 -28.41 -15.15
CA PRO A 36 8.52 -29.10 -14.17
C PRO A 36 7.27 -29.81 -14.77
N THR A 37 6.78 -30.82 -14.03
CA THR A 37 5.63 -31.69 -14.31
C THR A 37 4.30 -31.16 -13.72
N GLN A 38 3.18 -31.54 -14.34
CA GLN A 38 1.83 -30.99 -14.21
C GLN A 38 0.81 -31.92 -13.49
N ARG A 39 -0.35 -31.35 -13.09
CA ARG A 39 -1.70 -31.91 -12.76
C ARG A 39 -1.97 -32.36 -11.32
N SER A 40 -3.14 -32.12 -10.71
CA SER A 40 -4.50 -32.54 -11.14
C SER A 40 -5.66 -31.79 -10.47
N ASN A 41 -6.82 -31.76 -11.14
CA ASN A 41 -8.14 -31.24 -10.71
C ASN A 41 -9.00 -32.32 -10.04
N THR A 42 -9.91 -31.92 -9.15
CA THR A 42 -11.03 -32.74 -8.64
C THR A 42 -12.37 -32.00 -8.71
N ASN A 43 -13.35 -32.67 -9.33
CA ASN A 43 -14.77 -32.31 -9.40
C ASN A 43 -15.51 -32.59 -8.08
N ILE A 44 -16.56 -31.82 -7.78
CA ILE A 44 -17.51 -32.09 -6.69
C ILE A 44 -18.93 -32.15 -7.25
N ASN A 45 -19.63 -33.21 -6.86
CA ASN A 45 -20.95 -33.67 -7.30
C ASN A 45 -22.14 -32.89 -6.70
N GLU A 46 -23.25 -33.04 -7.42
CA GLU A 46 -24.61 -32.54 -7.21
C GLU A 46 -25.30 -33.06 -5.94
N LEU A 47 -26.18 -32.21 -5.36
CA LEU A 47 -27.04 -32.50 -4.21
C LEU A 47 -28.44 -32.92 -4.67
N SER A 48 -28.85 -34.14 -4.30
CA SER A 48 -30.21 -34.67 -4.46
C SER A 48 -31.21 -34.01 -3.51
N THR A 49 -32.31 -33.53 -4.08
CA THR A 49 -33.53 -33.06 -3.42
C THR A 49 -34.37 -34.25 -2.93
N ASN A 50 -34.32 -34.52 -1.62
CA ASN A 50 -35.20 -35.49 -0.96
C ASN A 50 -36.56 -34.87 -0.60
N GLN A 51 -37.58 -35.69 -0.82
CA GLN A 51 -39.01 -35.45 -0.68
C GLN A 51 -39.38 -35.12 0.77
N ILE A 52 -39.89 -33.91 1.01
CA ILE A 52 -40.48 -33.49 2.29
C ILE A 52 -41.97 -33.84 2.26
N GLY A 53 -42.41 -34.65 3.22
CA GLY A 53 -43.81 -35.03 3.42
C GLY A 53 -44.74 -33.82 3.56
N GLN A 54 -45.92 -33.93 2.93
CA GLN A 54 -46.93 -32.87 2.80
C GLN A 54 -47.53 -32.46 4.15
N ARG A 55 -46.87 -31.54 4.87
CA ARG A 55 -47.54 -30.75 5.90
C ARG A 55 -48.46 -29.72 5.23
N PRO A 56 -49.67 -29.46 5.76
CA PRO A 56 -50.54 -28.42 5.23
C PRO A 56 -49.87 -27.05 5.39
N LEU A 57 -49.93 -26.24 4.33
CA LEU A 57 -49.24 -24.94 4.25
C LEU A 57 -49.54 -23.97 5.41
N PRO A 58 -50.77 -23.87 5.96
CA PRO A 58 -51.05 -22.99 7.09
C PRO A 58 -50.26 -23.34 8.35
N GLU A 59 -50.12 -24.64 8.68
CA GLU A 59 -49.33 -25.06 9.85
C GLU A 59 -47.85 -24.73 9.69
N ILE A 60 -47.33 -24.83 8.45
CA ILE A 60 -45.98 -24.40 8.14
C ILE A 60 -45.85 -22.89 8.30
N ALA A 61 -46.82 -22.11 7.80
CA ALA A 61 -46.80 -20.65 7.90
C ALA A 61 -46.82 -20.17 9.36
N ASP A 62 -47.69 -20.72 10.21
CA ASP A 62 -47.74 -20.37 11.63
C ASP A 62 -46.44 -20.73 12.36
N SER A 63 -45.86 -21.88 12.03
CA SER A 63 -44.53 -22.24 12.53
C SER A 63 -43.45 -21.26 12.08
N LEU A 64 -43.50 -20.76 10.84
CA LEU A 64 -42.55 -19.76 10.33
C LEU A 64 -42.75 -18.39 11.00
N LYS A 65 -44.00 -17.92 11.17
CA LYS A 65 -44.30 -16.66 11.88
C LYS A 65 -43.71 -16.65 13.28
N GLN A 66 -43.95 -17.72 14.06
CA GLN A 66 -43.38 -17.84 15.40
C GLN A 66 -41.86 -17.99 15.38
N LYS A 67 -41.32 -18.80 14.47
CA LYS A 67 -39.88 -19.07 14.39
C LYS A 67 -39.06 -17.82 14.05
N PHE A 68 -39.59 -16.97 13.17
CA PHE A 68 -38.90 -15.76 12.71
C PHE A 68 -39.37 -14.48 13.41
N ASP A 69 -40.28 -14.59 14.38
CA ASP A 69 -40.84 -13.46 15.14
C ASP A 69 -41.32 -12.33 14.21
N LEU A 70 -42.09 -12.71 13.19
CA LEU A 70 -42.56 -11.80 12.15
C LEU A 70 -43.47 -10.72 12.74
N GLN A 71 -43.33 -9.47 12.25
CA GLN A 71 -44.19 -8.39 12.69
C GLN A 71 -45.65 -8.64 12.21
N PRO A 72 -46.67 -8.02 12.85
CA PRO A 72 -48.07 -8.25 12.47
C PRO A 72 -48.37 -7.99 10.99
N GLN A 73 -47.69 -7.02 10.38
CA GLN A 73 -47.81 -6.72 8.95
C GLN A 73 -47.25 -7.87 8.10
N ASP A 74 -46.04 -8.34 8.40
CA ASP A 74 -45.39 -9.46 7.70
C ASP A 74 -46.18 -10.77 7.86
N CYS A 75 -46.83 -10.97 9.02
CA CYS A 75 -47.74 -12.11 9.23
C CYS A 75 -48.94 -12.06 8.29
N THR A 76 -49.51 -10.87 8.08
CA THR A 76 -50.66 -10.66 7.19
C THR A 76 -50.26 -10.89 5.73
N GLU A 77 -49.11 -10.36 5.32
CA GLU A 77 -48.57 -10.56 3.96
C GLU A 77 -48.26 -12.04 3.69
N LEU A 78 -47.75 -12.77 4.69
CA LEU A 78 -47.52 -14.21 4.58
C LEU A 78 -48.85 -14.99 4.47
N ASP A 79 -49.88 -14.60 5.23
CA ASP A 79 -51.21 -15.20 5.15
C ASP A 79 -51.90 -14.96 3.80
N GLU A 80 -51.76 -13.76 3.25
CA GLU A 80 -52.18 -13.44 1.89
C GLU A 80 -51.43 -14.31 0.87
N PHE A 81 -50.11 -14.42 1.00
CA PHE A 81 -49.29 -15.25 0.12
C PHE A 81 -49.68 -16.74 0.13
N ILE A 82 -49.95 -17.33 1.30
CA ILE A 82 -50.32 -18.76 1.38
C ILE A 82 -51.75 -19.03 0.89
N THR A 83 -52.64 -18.03 0.90
CA THR A 83 -54.01 -18.20 0.40
C THR A 83 -54.10 -17.91 -1.11
N ALA A 84 -53.13 -17.18 -1.66
CA ALA A 84 -53.03 -16.87 -3.08
C ALA A 84 -52.82 -18.11 -3.96
N THR A 85 -53.26 -18.01 -5.21
CA THR A 85 -53.01 -18.98 -6.28
C THR A 85 -51.51 -19.06 -6.62
N LEU A 86 -51.11 -20.11 -7.36
CA LEU A 86 -49.72 -20.27 -7.77
C LEU A 86 -49.22 -19.09 -8.62
N GLU A 87 -50.06 -18.58 -9.53
CA GLU A 87 -49.73 -17.45 -10.41
C GLU A 87 -49.52 -16.16 -9.60
N GLU A 88 -50.40 -15.88 -8.64
CA GLU A 88 -50.28 -14.74 -7.72
C GLU A 88 -49.01 -14.86 -6.85
N ARG A 89 -48.70 -16.05 -6.33
CA ARG A 89 -47.45 -16.27 -5.57
C ARG A 89 -46.20 -16.00 -6.39
N LEU A 90 -46.18 -16.39 -7.66
CA LEU A 90 -45.05 -16.07 -8.56
C LEU A 90 -44.91 -14.57 -8.80
N LEU A 91 -46.03 -13.85 -8.92
CA LEU A 91 -46.05 -12.39 -9.02
C LEU A 91 -45.54 -11.73 -7.74
N PHE A 92 -46.00 -12.17 -6.56
CA PHE A 92 -45.50 -11.71 -5.26
C PHE A 92 -43.99 -11.91 -5.13
N GLN A 93 -43.50 -13.13 -5.43
CA GLN A 93 -42.07 -13.42 -5.37
C GLN A 93 -41.27 -12.53 -6.34
N THR A 94 -41.78 -12.30 -7.55
CA THR A 94 -41.14 -11.41 -8.52
C THR A 94 -41.11 -9.96 -8.03
N ALA A 95 -42.20 -9.46 -7.46
CA ALA A 95 -42.29 -8.12 -6.89
C ALA A 95 -41.29 -7.93 -5.73
N ILE A 96 -41.22 -8.90 -4.81
CA ILE A 96 -40.26 -8.89 -3.69
C ILE A 96 -38.82 -8.88 -4.23
N LEU A 97 -38.49 -9.72 -5.22
CA LEU A 97 -37.15 -9.74 -5.82
C LEU A 97 -36.79 -8.41 -6.50
N LEU A 98 -37.76 -7.76 -7.14
CA LEU A 98 -37.58 -6.43 -7.74
C LEU A 98 -37.38 -5.34 -6.69
N ASP A 99 -38.14 -5.37 -5.60
CA ASP A 99 -37.98 -4.41 -4.51
C ASP A 99 -36.67 -4.62 -3.76
N MET A 100 -36.29 -5.86 -3.44
CA MET A 100 -34.97 -6.19 -2.90
C MET A 100 -33.84 -5.69 -3.81
N ARG A 101 -33.97 -5.86 -5.14
CA ARG A 101 -33.00 -5.30 -6.11
C ARG A 101 -32.99 -3.76 -6.08
N ARG A 102 -34.15 -3.11 -5.89
CA ARG A 102 -34.26 -1.64 -5.78
C ARG A 102 -33.59 -1.14 -4.50
N GLU A 103 -33.87 -1.75 -3.35
CA GLU A 103 -33.24 -1.40 -2.08
C GLU A 103 -31.74 -1.69 -2.09
N GLN A 104 -31.29 -2.81 -2.68
CA GLN A 104 -29.86 -3.05 -2.92
C GLN A 104 -29.23 -1.96 -3.80
N LYS A 105 -29.92 -1.50 -4.85
CA LYS A 105 -29.46 -0.37 -5.67
C LYS A 105 -29.40 0.93 -4.87
N LYS A 106 -30.42 1.22 -4.05
CA LYS A 106 -30.44 2.41 -3.18
C LYS A 106 -29.30 2.36 -2.18
N VAL A 107 -29.08 1.26 -1.48
CA VAL A 107 -27.93 1.09 -0.57
C VAL A 107 -26.63 1.28 -1.33
N ALA A 108 -26.50 0.68 -2.53
CA ALA A 108 -25.31 0.84 -3.36
C ALA A 108 -25.08 2.28 -3.87
N THR A 109 -26.13 3.10 -4.00
CA THR A 109 -26.02 4.52 -4.42
C THR A 109 -26.03 5.52 -3.26
N SER A 110 -26.61 5.18 -2.10
CA SER A 110 -26.77 6.06 -0.94
C SER A 110 -25.63 5.94 0.06
N SER A 111 -24.94 4.80 0.11
CA SER A 111 -23.60 4.74 0.70
C SER A 111 -22.66 5.44 -0.27
N GLY A 112 -22.54 6.77 -0.18
CA GLY A 112 -21.43 7.49 -0.80
C GLY A 112 -20.14 6.73 -0.51
N ALA A 113 -19.19 6.71 -1.47
CA ALA A 113 -17.98 5.90 -1.50
C ALA A 113 -17.05 6.12 -0.29
N SER A 114 -17.52 5.79 0.89
CA SER A 114 -16.94 6.05 2.19
C SER A 114 -16.27 4.77 2.61
N ILE A 115 -14.96 4.77 2.49
CA ILE A 115 -14.11 3.69 2.95
C ILE A 115 -14.19 3.65 4.48
N SER A 116 -14.41 2.47 5.05
CA SER A 116 -14.47 2.30 6.49
C SER A 116 -13.18 2.81 7.18
N PRO A 117 -13.27 3.41 8.38
CA PRO A 117 -12.09 3.90 9.09
C PRO A 117 -11.03 2.82 9.31
N ASN A 118 -11.47 1.58 9.61
CA ASN A 118 -10.57 0.44 9.76
C ASN A 118 -9.82 0.13 8.46
N LEU A 119 -10.51 0.10 7.32
CA LEU A 119 -9.86 -0.14 6.03
C LEU A 119 -8.88 0.98 5.69
N LYS A 120 -9.18 2.24 6.06
CA LYS A 120 -8.23 3.36 5.90
C LYS A 120 -6.95 3.15 6.73
N ALA A 121 -7.08 2.77 7.99
CA ALA A 121 -5.94 2.49 8.86
C ALA A 121 -5.08 1.33 8.32
N THR A 122 -5.72 0.24 7.89
CA THR A 122 -5.02 -0.89 7.26
C THR A 122 -4.37 -0.48 5.93
N ALA A 123 -5.06 0.31 5.10
CA ALA A 123 -4.51 0.82 3.85
C ALA A 123 -3.27 1.69 4.08
N ARG A 124 -3.27 2.52 5.13
CA ARG A 124 -2.08 3.29 5.52
C ARG A 124 -0.94 2.38 5.95
N HIS A 125 -1.21 1.36 6.77
CA HIS A 125 -0.21 0.39 7.19
C HIS A 125 0.45 -0.32 5.98
N TYR A 126 -0.34 -0.81 5.02
CA TYR A 126 0.21 -1.41 3.80
C TYR A 126 0.89 -0.40 2.88
N SER A 127 0.41 0.84 2.83
CA SER A 127 1.05 1.92 2.07
C SER A 127 2.47 2.18 2.58
N ILE A 128 2.64 2.40 3.90
CA ILE A 128 3.97 2.61 4.47
C ILE A 128 4.83 1.34 4.38
N ALA A 129 4.24 0.15 4.52
CA ALA A 129 4.94 -1.12 4.36
C ALA A 129 5.60 -1.25 2.98
N VAL A 130 4.83 -1.01 1.92
CA VAL A 130 5.30 -1.06 0.54
C VAL A 130 6.34 0.03 0.30
N LEU A 131 6.13 1.23 0.88
CA LEU A 131 7.06 2.35 0.76
C LEU A 131 8.43 2.05 1.41
N LEU A 132 8.43 1.36 2.55
CA LEU A 132 9.62 1.00 3.31
C LEU A 132 10.26 -0.32 2.85
N SER A 133 9.67 -1.02 1.88
CA SER A 133 10.25 -2.25 1.37
C SER A 133 11.66 -2.00 0.81
N PRO A 134 12.67 -2.80 1.20
CA PRO A 134 14.01 -2.72 0.61
C PRO A 134 14.01 -3.03 -0.90
N HIS A 135 12.95 -3.66 -1.38
CA HIS A 135 12.81 -4.07 -2.77
C HIS A 135 11.86 -3.18 -3.58
N ILE A 136 11.46 -2.01 -3.06
CA ILE A 136 10.62 -1.08 -3.79
C ILE A 136 11.28 -0.66 -5.11
N SER A 137 10.56 -0.85 -6.22
CA SER A 137 11.09 -0.50 -7.53
C SER A 137 11.07 1.00 -7.78
N SER A 138 10.04 1.73 -7.34
CA SER A 138 9.94 3.18 -7.53
C SER A 138 9.09 3.81 -6.43
N TYR A 139 9.53 4.94 -5.90
CA TYR A 139 8.85 5.73 -4.88
C TYR A 139 7.78 6.67 -5.47
N ALA A 140 7.92 7.05 -6.74
CA ALA A 140 7.01 7.96 -7.45
C ALA A 140 6.19 7.27 -8.56
N GLY A 141 6.22 5.94 -8.63
CA GLY A 141 5.56 5.17 -9.68
C GLY A 141 4.03 5.33 -9.70
N LYS A 142 3.46 5.47 -10.90
CA LYS A 142 2.00 5.66 -11.10
C LYS A 142 1.17 4.48 -10.57
N SER A 143 1.74 3.29 -10.56
CA SER A 143 1.05 2.06 -10.12
C SER A 143 1.14 1.82 -8.62
N PHE A 144 1.69 2.73 -7.81
CA PHE A 144 1.88 2.51 -6.38
C PHE A 144 0.58 2.10 -5.67
N ALA A 145 -0.48 2.91 -5.83
CA ALA A 145 -1.78 2.62 -5.20
C ALA A 145 -2.41 1.30 -5.71
N ASP A 146 -2.23 0.98 -7.00
CA ASP A 146 -2.69 -0.31 -7.56
C ASP A 146 -1.98 -1.50 -6.92
N ILE A 147 -0.67 -1.39 -6.71
CA ILE A 147 0.14 -2.43 -6.08
C ILE A 147 -0.24 -2.61 -4.62
N VAL A 148 -0.44 -1.52 -3.87
CA VAL A 148 -0.89 -1.60 -2.47
C VAL A 148 -2.26 -2.30 -2.38
N VAL A 149 -3.23 -1.94 -3.23
CA VAL A 149 -4.54 -2.64 -3.26
C VAL A 149 -4.38 -4.13 -3.57
N LYS A 150 -3.56 -4.48 -4.56
CA LYS A 150 -3.30 -5.90 -4.89
C LYS A 150 -2.64 -6.65 -3.73
N CYS A 151 -1.69 -6.01 -3.04
CA CYS A 151 -1.06 -6.55 -1.84
C CYS A 151 -2.10 -6.81 -0.74
N MET A 152 -2.95 -5.83 -0.42
CA MET A 152 -4.01 -5.97 0.57
C MET A 152 -4.99 -7.10 0.23
N ARG A 153 -5.41 -7.21 -1.05
CA ARG A 153 -6.26 -8.31 -1.50
C ARG A 153 -5.58 -9.66 -1.35
N SER A 154 -4.30 -9.77 -1.72
CA SER A 154 -3.54 -11.02 -1.60
C SER A 154 -3.34 -11.44 -0.14
N ALA A 155 -3.30 -10.49 0.78
CA ALA A 155 -3.24 -10.73 2.22
C ALA A 155 -4.61 -11.01 2.86
N GLY A 156 -5.70 -11.01 2.08
CA GLY A 156 -7.05 -11.29 2.58
C GLY A 156 -7.64 -10.17 3.46
N VAL A 157 -7.22 -8.91 3.27
CA VAL A 157 -7.77 -7.79 4.03
C VAL A 157 -9.25 -7.61 3.70
N GLU A 158 -10.09 -7.66 4.73
CA GLU A 158 -11.54 -7.51 4.61
C GLU A 158 -11.93 -6.10 4.13
N GLY A 159 -12.99 -6.02 3.32
CA GLY A 159 -13.55 -4.75 2.86
C GLY A 159 -12.79 -4.08 1.70
N VAL A 160 -11.69 -4.67 1.22
CA VAL A 160 -11.00 -4.16 0.01
C VAL A 160 -11.94 -4.32 -1.19
N PRO A 161 -12.29 -3.22 -1.90
CA PRO A 161 -13.21 -3.29 -3.02
C PRO A 161 -12.70 -4.22 -4.12
N SER A 162 -13.63 -4.90 -4.79
CA SER A 162 -13.35 -5.71 -5.99
C SER A 162 -13.10 -4.82 -7.21
N ASP A 163 -12.68 -5.41 -8.34
CA ASP A 163 -12.45 -4.65 -9.58
C ASP A 163 -13.75 -4.12 -10.22
N HIS A 164 -14.90 -4.71 -9.90
CA HIS A 164 -16.20 -4.24 -10.39
C HIS A 164 -16.74 -3.03 -9.59
N GLN A 165 -16.23 -2.79 -8.39
CA GLN A 165 -16.61 -1.65 -7.54
C GLN A 165 -15.77 -0.40 -7.87
N VAL A 166 -15.85 0.07 -9.12
CA VAL A 166 -14.97 1.12 -9.68
C VAL A 166 -14.90 2.37 -8.82
N THR A 167 -16.03 2.87 -8.32
CA THR A 167 -16.07 4.09 -7.49
C THR A 167 -15.35 3.92 -6.15
N ASN A 168 -15.63 2.82 -5.43
CA ASN A 168 -14.99 2.53 -4.14
C ASN A 168 -13.49 2.24 -4.31
N LEU A 169 -13.14 1.52 -5.38
CA LEU A 169 -11.76 1.24 -5.73
C LEU A 169 -10.99 2.53 -6.06
N LYS A 170 -11.61 3.46 -6.79
CA LYS A 170 -11.03 4.79 -7.06
C LYS A 170 -10.83 5.57 -5.77
N ALA A 171 -11.83 5.61 -4.88
CA ALA A 171 -11.72 6.27 -3.58
C ALA A 171 -10.58 5.69 -2.74
N LEU A 172 -10.44 4.35 -2.70
CA LEU A 172 -9.39 3.68 -1.95
C LEU A 172 -8.00 4.01 -2.50
N LYS A 173 -7.85 3.98 -3.83
CA LYS A 173 -6.59 4.36 -4.49
C LYS A 173 -6.22 5.82 -4.23
N THR A 174 -7.17 6.73 -4.27
CA THR A 174 -6.93 8.15 -3.90
C THR A 174 -6.43 8.24 -2.46
N THR A 175 -7.10 7.56 -1.53
CA THR A 175 -6.72 7.56 -0.11
C THR A 175 -5.30 7.01 0.10
N ILE A 176 -4.94 5.92 -0.59
CA ILE A 176 -3.57 5.37 -0.57
C ILE A 176 -2.56 6.35 -1.17
N GLY A 177 -2.91 7.03 -2.27
CA GLY A 177 -2.05 8.05 -2.88
C GLY A 177 -1.77 9.23 -1.96
N ASP A 178 -2.76 9.65 -1.17
CA ASP A 178 -2.62 10.70 -0.16
C ASP A 178 -1.67 10.24 0.96
N TYR A 179 -1.85 9.01 1.48
CA TYR A 179 -0.93 8.43 2.46
C TYR A 179 0.50 8.33 1.92
N ALA A 180 0.68 7.80 0.71
CA ALA A 180 2.01 7.70 0.09
C ALA A 180 2.68 9.07 -0.06
N THR A 181 1.91 10.14 -0.29
CA THR A 181 2.46 11.50 -0.38
C THR A 181 2.89 12.02 1.00
N GLN A 182 2.06 11.83 2.03
CA GLN A 182 2.35 12.23 3.40
C GLN A 182 3.53 11.45 3.98
N ASP A 183 3.53 10.12 3.83
CA ASP A 183 4.55 9.24 4.38
C ASP A 183 5.90 9.46 3.67
N ARG A 184 5.91 9.73 2.36
CA ARG A 184 7.12 10.18 1.65
C ARG A 184 7.66 11.50 2.21
N PHE A 185 6.81 12.50 2.42
CA PHE A 185 7.24 13.76 3.01
C PHE A 185 7.84 13.54 4.41
N SER A 186 7.17 12.75 5.25
CA SER A 186 7.67 12.38 6.58
C SER A 186 9.00 11.64 6.52
N LEU A 187 9.14 10.66 5.61
CA LEU A 187 10.35 9.88 5.42
C LEU A 187 11.53 10.77 5.01
N LYS A 188 11.35 11.63 4.00
CA LYS A 188 12.40 12.58 3.57
C LYS A 188 12.87 13.46 4.74
N ASN A 189 11.93 14.00 5.52
CA ASN A 189 12.26 14.86 6.66
C ASN A 189 12.98 14.11 7.79
N LYS A 190 12.56 12.88 8.13
CA LYS A 190 13.25 12.05 9.13
C LYS A 190 14.68 11.75 8.70
N VAL A 191 14.89 11.39 7.43
CA VAL A 191 16.23 11.14 6.87
C VAL A 191 17.07 12.41 6.89
N MET A 192 16.53 13.55 6.48
CA MET A 192 17.24 14.83 6.53
C MET A 192 17.63 15.26 7.95
N ASN A 193 16.72 15.13 8.91
CA ASN A 193 17.01 15.44 10.32
C ASN A 193 18.01 14.46 10.94
N SER A 194 18.15 13.26 10.38
CA SER A 194 19.15 12.28 10.84
C SER A 194 20.59 12.67 10.48
N LEU A 195 20.76 13.57 9.50
CA LEU A 195 22.06 14.07 9.04
C LEU A 195 22.49 15.36 9.75
N SER A 196 21.68 15.87 10.68
CA SER A 196 22.03 17.03 11.48
C SER A 196 23.08 16.67 12.54
N GLU A 197 24.01 17.58 12.81
CA GLU A 197 25.08 17.35 13.79
C GLU A 197 24.50 17.02 15.18
N GLY A 198 24.95 15.91 15.77
CA GLY A 198 24.47 15.43 17.07
C GLY A 198 23.04 14.86 17.06
N SER A 199 22.49 14.51 15.90
CA SER A 199 21.16 13.92 15.80
C SER A 199 21.09 12.59 16.57
N PRO A 200 20.04 12.35 17.39
CA PRO A 200 19.86 11.05 18.06
C PRO A 200 19.60 9.90 17.08
N HIS A 201 19.34 10.22 15.81
CA HIS A 201 19.12 9.26 14.74
C HIS A 201 20.29 9.22 13.75
N GLU A 202 21.47 9.74 14.11
CA GLU A 202 22.65 9.70 13.25
C GLU A 202 23.02 8.27 12.86
N ASN A 203 23.02 7.32 13.80
CA ASN A 203 23.20 5.91 13.47
C ASN A 203 22.00 5.37 12.66
N ILE A 204 22.26 4.67 11.56
CA ILE A 204 21.23 4.21 10.64
C ILE A 204 20.23 3.22 11.25
N ALA A 205 20.63 2.44 12.26
CA ALA A 205 19.72 1.54 12.98
C ALA A 205 18.71 2.30 13.84
N LEU A 206 19.15 3.38 14.49
CA LEU A 206 18.28 4.27 15.26
C LEU A 206 17.32 5.03 14.32
N LEU A 207 17.82 5.49 13.16
CA LEU A 207 16.96 6.04 12.12
C LEU A 207 15.90 5.04 11.65
N ALA A 208 16.30 3.79 11.41
CA ALA A 208 15.38 2.73 10.99
C ALA A 208 14.28 2.49 12.01
N GLN A 209 14.63 2.42 13.30
CA GLN A 209 13.66 2.31 14.38
C GLN A 209 12.71 3.52 14.43
N ALA A 210 13.24 4.74 14.30
CA ALA A 210 12.45 5.96 14.29
C ALA A 210 11.50 6.07 13.08
N ILE A 211 11.89 5.53 11.92
CA ILE A 211 11.05 5.49 10.71
C ILE A 211 9.94 4.44 10.86
N ILE A 212 10.28 3.22 11.28
CA ILE A 212 9.32 2.12 11.45
C ILE A 212 8.31 2.43 12.57
N GLY A 213 8.77 3.05 13.66
CA GLY A 213 7.93 3.35 14.82
C GLY A 213 7.20 2.11 15.32
N THR A 214 5.87 2.17 15.33
CA THR A 214 5.00 1.08 15.82
C THR A 214 4.49 0.13 14.73
N HIS A 215 4.99 0.25 13.49
CA HIS A 215 4.47 -0.52 12.36
C HIS A 215 4.89 -2.00 12.34
N GLY A 216 5.73 -2.45 13.27
CA GLY A 216 6.05 -3.88 13.45
C GLY A 216 6.90 -4.48 12.33
N PHE A 217 7.54 -3.66 11.49
CA PHE A 217 8.48 -4.13 10.48
C PHE A 217 9.78 -4.61 11.11
N GLN A 218 10.30 -5.73 10.62
CA GLN A 218 11.60 -6.23 11.05
C GLN A 218 12.70 -5.47 10.31
N ILE A 219 13.66 -4.92 11.06
CA ILE A 219 14.81 -4.21 10.51
C ILE A 219 15.79 -5.25 9.98
N THR A 220 16.08 -5.19 8.68
CA THR A 220 17.07 -6.05 8.01
C THR A 220 18.22 -5.21 7.48
N VAL A 221 19.35 -5.83 7.16
CA VAL A 221 20.49 -5.16 6.51
C VAL A 221 20.05 -4.53 5.17
N ASP A 222 19.22 -5.22 4.40
CA ASP A 222 18.69 -4.70 3.12
C ASP A 222 17.86 -3.42 3.33
N PHE A 223 17.06 -3.37 4.40
CA PHE A 223 16.31 -2.17 4.76
C PHE A 223 17.23 -1.02 5.17
N LEU A 224 18.26 -1.29 5.97
CA LEU A 224 19.26 -0.29 6.33
C LEU A 224 19.99 0.22 5.08
N GLY A 225 20.42 -0.65 4.17
CA GLY A 225 21.04 -0.22 2.91
C GLY A 225 20.12 0.66 2.07
N ARG A 226 18.81 0.43 2.12
CA ARG A 226 17.84 1.31 1.47
C ARG A 226 17.76 2.69 2.12
N LEU A 227 17.86 2.78 3.45
CA LEU A 227 17.93 4.07 4.15
C LEU A 227 19.24 4.82 3.85
N ALA A 228 20.36 4.11 3.69
CA ALA A 228 21.64 4.71 3.30
C ALA A 228 21.54 5.37 1.92
N VAL A 229 20.88 4.70 0.96
CA VAL A 229 20.55 5.30 -0.35
C VAL A 229 19.68 6.56 -0.20
N LEU A 230 18.72 6.57 0.74
CA LEU A 230 17.90 7.76 0.98
C LEU A 230 18.71 8.91 1.58
N ARG A 231 19.66 8.63 2.49
CA ARG A 231 20.57 9.65 3.05
C ARG A 231 21.42 10.28 1.98
N TRP A 232 22.12 9.46 1.19
CA TRP A 232 22.87 9.92 0.02
C TRP A 232 22.01 10.81 -0.89
N ALA A 233 20.79 10.37 -1.21
CA ALA A 233 19.90 11.14 -2.08
C ALA A 233 19.46 12.47 -1.46
N VAL A 234 19.25 12.52 -0.13
CA VAL A 234 18.91 13.76 0.58
C VAL A 234 20.06 14.75 0.52
N GLU A 235 21.30 14.31 0.65
CA GLU A 235 22.49 15.17 0.52
C GLU A 235 22.66 15.65 -0.93
N GLU A 236 22.58 14.74 -1.90
CA GLU A 236 22.75 15.02 -3.33
C GLU A 236 21.67 15.97 -3.88
N TYR A 237 20.41 15.80 -3.42
CA TYR A 237 19.25 16.53 -3.93
C TYR A 237 18.61 17.46 -2.89
N LYS A 238 19.39 17.97 -1.93
CA LYS A 238 18.88 18.77 -0.79
C LYS A 238 18.06 20.00 -1.18
N GLU A 239 18.40 20.64 -2.31
CA GLU A 239 17.74 21.86 -2.79
C GLU A 239 16.46 21.57 -3.62
N GLN A 240 16.18 20.29 -3.90
CA GLN A 240 15.07 19.90 -4.76
C GLN A 240 13.76 19.82 -3.99
N SER A 241 12.67 20.24 -4.65
CA SER A 241 11.32 20.06 -4.12
C SER A 241 11.06 18.59 -3.79
N THR A 242 10.19 18.30 -2.82
CA THR A 242 9.87 16.92 -2.43
C THR A 242 9.42 16.07 -3.62
N ARG A 243 8.64 16.64 -4.56
CA ARG A 243 8.20 15.91 -5.75
C ARG A 243 9.38 15.59 -6.68
N THR A 244 10.23 16.57 -6.97
CA THR A 244 11.40 16.39 -7.84
C THR A 244 12.39 15.41 -7.23
N PHE A 245 12.59 15.48 -5.91
CA PHE A 245 13.45 14.57 -5.14
C PHE A 245 13.13 13.10 -5.40
N TRP A 246 11.87 12.69 -5.29
CA TRP A 246 11.49 11.29 -5.50
C TRP A 246 11.67 10.82 -6.94
N SER A 247 11.43 11.70 -7.93
CA SER A 247 11.68 11.40 -9.33
C SER A 247 13.18 11.24 -9.63
N LEU A 248 14.03 12.11 -9.07
CA LEU A 248 15.49 12.03 -9.23
C LEU A 248 16.06 10.77 -8.57
N LEU A 249 15.60 10.46 -7.35
CA LEU A 249 15.95 9.22 -6.67
C LEU A 249 15.54 8.00 -7.50
N ASP A 250 14.30 7.98 -8.02
CA ASP A 250 13.84 6.89 -8.88
C ASP A 250 14.67 6.76 -10.17
N ALA A 251 15.07 7.87 -10.78
CA ALA A 251 15.93 7.88 -11.96
C ALA A 251 17.35 7.35 -11.65
N ALA A 252 17.93 7.72 -10.50
CA ALA A 252 19.22 7.20 -10.05
C ALA A 252 19.15 5.69 -9.81
N ILE A 253 18.09 5.23 -9.13
CA ILE A 253 17.85 3.80 -8.89
C ILE A 253 17.65 3.06 -10.22
N ASP A 254 16.91 3.62 -11.18
CA ASP A 254 16.70 3.01 -12.50
C ASP A 254 18.02 2.92 -13.27
N THR A 255 18.87 3.95 -13.19
CA THR A 255 20.21 3.95 -13.77
C THR A 255 21.07 2.83 -13.18
N TRP A 256 21.03 2.62 -11.86
CA TRP A 256 21.76 1.51 -11.21
C TRP A 256 21.26 0.12 -11.61
N ARG A 257 20.00 0.03 -12.08
CA ARG A 257 19.44 -1.21 -12.64
C ARG A 257 19.83 -1.44 -14.09
N GLY A 258 20.31 -0.41 -14.79
CA GLY A 258 20.59 -0.40 -16.22
C GLY A 258 19.34 -0.20 -17.09
N ASP A 259 19.54 0.21 -18.34
CA ASP A 259 18.53 0.65 -19.34
C ASP A 259 17.40 -0.35 -19.70
N GLY A 260 17.21 -1.43 -18.93
CA GLY A 260 16.22 -2.49 -19.18
C GLY A 260 15.25 -2.77 -18.03
N GLY A 261 15.24 -1.93 -16.98
CA GLY A 261 14.39 -1.98 -15.77
C GLY A 261 13.47 -3.21 -15.64
N PHE A 262 13.87 -4.20 -14.82
CA PHE A 262 13.11 -5.43 -14.47
C PHE A 262 12.46 -6.26 -15.59
N LYS A 263 12.50 -5.86 -16.87
CA LYS A 263 11.71 -6.53 -17.93
C LYS A 263 12.26 -7.89 -18.33
N ALA A 264 13.49 -8.22 -17.95
CA ALA A 264 14.12 -9.47 -18.32
C ALA A 264 14.43 -10.36 -17.11
N TRP A 265 15.30 -9.96 -16.17
CA TRP A 265 15.77 -10.88 -15.12
C TRP A 265 16.25 -10.15 -13.86
N GLY A 266 15.36 -10.01 -12.86
CA GLY A 266 15.71 -9.85 -11.44
C GLY A 266 16.49 -8.60 -11.02
N ASN A 267 16.60 -8.41 -9.71
CA ASN A 267 17.51 -7.44 -9.11
C ASN A 267 18.93 -7.72 -9.61
N SER A 268 19.51 -6.85 -10.44
CA SER A 268 20.87 -7.04 -10.91
C SER A 268 21.82 -7.08 -9.70
N VAL A 269 22.79 -7.98 -9.72
CA VAL A 269 23.86 -8.04 -8.71
C VAL A 269 24.48 -6.64 -8.52
N ALA A 270 24.57 -5.86 -9.60
CA ALA A 270 25.01 -4.47 -9.61
C ALA A 270 24.22 -3.54 -8.69
N MET A 271 22.89 -3.62 -8.71
CA MET A 271 22.07 -2.78 -7.85
C MET A 271 22.39 -3.06 -6.38
N TRP A 272 22.50 -4.34 -6.01
CA TRP A 272 22.82 -4.73 -4.64
C TRP A 272 24.23 -4.36 -4.21
N GLU A 273 25.21 -4.47 -5.10
CA GLU A 273 26.57 -4.01 -4.84
C GLU A 273 26.61 -2.50 -4.59
N THR A 274 25.88 -1.71 -5.38
CA THR A 274 25.75 -0.26 -5.16
C THR A 274 25.05 0.06 -3.84
N VAL A 275 23.93 -0.61 -3.53
CA VAL A 275 23.21 -0.41 -2.25
C VAL A 275 24.09 -0.79 -1.06
N ARG A 276 24.84 -1.90 -1.17
CA ARG A 276 25.77 -2.34 -0.14
C ARG A 276 26.94 -1.38 0.04
N TYR A 277 27.49 -0.87 -1.06
CA TYR A 277 28.52 0.17 -1.01
C TYR A 277 28.01 1.41 -0.26
N MET A 278 26.81 1.91 -0.59
CA MET A 278 26.21 3.05 0.10
C MET A 278 26.01 2.77 1.60
N TYR A 279 25.57 1.56 1.95
CA TYR A 279 25.45 1.14 3.35
C TYR A 279 26.80 1.13 4.07
N ASP A 280 27.84 0.55 3.47
CA ASP A 280 29.18 0.47 4.07
C ASP A 280 29.79 1.87 4.27
N GLU A 281 29.55 2.81 3.34
CA GLU A 281 29.97 4.21 3.48
C GLU A 281 29.18 4.93 4.58
N ASP A 282 27.86 4.72 4.68
CA ASP A 282 27.02 5.28 5.74
C ASP A 282 27.47 4.79 7.13
N VAL A 283 27.79 3.50 7.25
CA VAL A 283 28.32 2.89 8.49
C VAL A 283 29.65 3.52 8.90
N LYS A 284 30.55 3.81 7.94
CA LYS A 284 31.82 4.49 8.23
C LYS A 284 31.62 5.93 8.68
N ALA A 285 30.65 6.63 8.11
CA ALA A 285 30.37 8.03 8.41
C ALA A 285 29.61 8.22 9.74
N HIS A 286 28.62 7.35 10.01
CA HIS A 286 27.62 7.56 11.07
C HIS A 286 27.59 6.46 12.14
N GLY A 287 28.54 5.53 12.10
CA GLY A 287 28.72 4.47 13.09
C GLY A 287 28.07 3.15 12.74
N ASN A 288 28.53 2.07 13.40
CA ASN A 288 28.10 0.72 13.12
C ASN A 288 26.74 0.43 13.78
N PRO A 289 25.74 -0.09 13.04
CA PRO A 289 24.47 -0.57 13.60
C PRO A 289 24.63 -1.55 14.76
N ALA A 290 25.69 -2.36 14.76
CA ALA A 290 25.99 -3.32 15.82
C ALA A 290 26.34 -2.68 17.17
N ASP A 291 26.67 -1.38 17.18
CA ASP A 291 26.95 -0.64 18.41
C ASP A 291 25.66 -0.15 19.11
N THR A 292 24.49 -0.44 18.53
CA THR A 292 23.18 -0.07 19.06
C THR A 292 22.46 -1.28 19.67
N GLU A 293 21.44 -1.04 20.47
CA GLU A 293 20.57 -2.10 21.02
C GLU A 293 19.54 -2.63 20.00
N ILE A 294 19.58 -2.14 18.76
CA ILE A 294 18.59 -2.47 17.73
C ILE A 294 18.90 -3.83 17.12
N VAL A 295 17.95 -4.76 17.25
CA VAL A 295 18.08 -6.10 16.69
C VAL A 295 17.87 -6.08 15.18
N ILE A 296 18.93 -6.42 14.44
CA ILE A 296 18.90 -6.59 12.98
C ILE A 296 18.60 -8.05 12.66
N ILE A 297 17.53 -8.28 11.90
CA ILE A 297 17.03 -9.61 11.53
C ILE A 297 17.61 -10.02 10.17
N ASP A 298 18.07 -11.27 10.08
CA ASP A 298 18.45 -11.89 8.81
C ASP A 298 17.23 -11.96 7.86
N ILE A 299 17.42 -11.56 6.60
CA ILE A 299 16.35 -11.52 5.60
C ILE A 299 15.62 -12.87 5.43
N ARG A 300 16.29 -13.99 5.71
CA ARG A 300 15.68 -15.34 5.64
C ARG A 300 14.62 -15.54 6.72
N ASN A 301 14.78 -14.86 7.84
CA ASN A 301 13.97 -14.98 9.05
C ASN A 301 12.84 -13.96 9.16
N ILE A 302 12.62 -13.12 8.13
CA ILE A 302 11.48 -12.20 8.15
C ILE A 302 10.15 -12.92 7.98
N SER A 303 9.09 -12.32 8.50
CA SER A 303 7.73 -12.85 8.41
C SER A 303 7.25 -13.06 6.97
N ASN A 304 6.36 -14.03 6.75
CA ASN A 304 5.75 -14.27 5.44
C ASN A 304 4.94 -13.06 4.94
N ALA A 305 4.34 -12.30 5.85
CA ALA A 305 3.64 -11.06 5.51
C ALA A 305 4.60 -10.03 4.91
N GLN A 306 5.78 -9.83 5.53
CA GLN A 306 6.81 -8.92 5.01
C GLN A 306 7.35 -9.40 3.65
N LYS A 307 7.63 -10.70 3.49
CA LYS A 307 8.05 -11.28 2.18
C LYS A 307 7.02 -11.00 1.08
N SER A 308 5.73 -11.16 1.38
CA SER A 308 4.66 -10.89 0.42
C SER A 308 4.60 -9.41 0.04
N ILE A 309 4.74 -8.50 1.01
CA ILE A 309 4.78 -7.05 0.76
C ILE A 309 5.96 -6.70 -0.15
N ASP A 310 7.13 -7.26 0.16
CA ASP A 310 8.37 -7.09 -0.59
C ASP A 310 8.26 -7.57 -2.05
N ASP A 311 7.57 -8.70 -2.28
CA ASP A 311 7.29 -9.20 -3.62
C ASP A 311 6.33 -8.31 -4.42
N TRP A 312 5.41 -7.63 -3.75
CA TRP A 312 4.54 -6.64 -4.38
C TRP A 312 5.26 -5.33 -4.65
N ALA A 313 6.08 -4.84 -3.72
CA ALA A 313 6.83 -3.59 -3.86
C ALA A 313 7.77 -3.60 -5.09
N ARG A 314 8.33 -4.76 -5.44
CA ARG A 314 9.13 -4.97 -6.66
C ARG A 314 8.38 -4.72 -7.97
N LYS A 315 7.04 -4.80 -7.95
CA LYS A 315 6.19 -4.73 -9.15
C LYS A 315 5.70 -3.30 -9.44
N ILE A 316 6.14 -2.29 -8.69
CA ILE A 316 5.79 -0.90 -8.97
C ILE A 316 6.44 -0.46 -10.28
N VAL A 317 5.66 0.11 -11.18
CA VAL A 317 6.16 0.59 -12.48
C VAL A 317 6.67 2.02 -12.30
N PRO A 318 7.95 2.30 -12.61
CA PRO A 318 8.49 3.65 -12.57
C PRO A 318 7.75 4.60 -13.53
N LEU A 319 7.82 5.89 -13.25
CA LEU A 319 7.36 6.91 -14.18
C LEU A 319 8.24 6.89 -15.46
N PRO A 320 7.64 6.91 -16.66
CA PRO A 320 8.42 7.04 -17.89
C PRO A 320 9.23 8.33 -17.85
N SER A 321 10.49 8.30 -18.29
CA SER A 321 11.45 9.41 -18.17
C SER A 321 10.94 10.73 -18.76
N ASN A 322 10.10 10.66 -19.81
CA ASN A 322 9.50 11.85 -20.45
C ASN A 322 8.48 12.60 -19.56
N ASP A 323 7.89 11.95 -18.56
CA ASP A 323 6.94 12.57 -17.63
C ASP A 323 7.62 13.19 -16.41
N GLN A 324 8.91 12.93 -16.17
CA GLN A 324 9.61 13.39 -14.97
C GLN A 324 9.98 14.88 -15.03
N ASN A 325 10.15 15.44 -16.23
CA ASN A 325 10.55 16.85 -16.45
C ASN A 325 9.40 17.79 -16.79
N LYS A 326 8.15 17.32 -16.86
CA LYS A 326 7.02 18.22 -17.13
C LYS A 326 6.72 19.07 -15.89
N PRO A 327 6.81 20.41 -15.96
CA PRO A 327 6.26 21.28 -14.95
C PRO A 327 4.79 20.92 -14.78
N SER A 328 4.33 20.80 -13.54
CA SER A 328 2.95 20.46 -13.24
C SER A 328 2.05 21.62 -13.66
N GLU A 329 1.51 21.61 -14.88
CA GLU A 329 0.51 22.58 -15.35
C GLU A 329 -0.82 22.49 -14.56
N GLY A 330 -0.98 21.50 -13.69
CA GLY A 330 -2.07 21.41 -12.72
C GLY A 330 -1.81 22.21 -11.44
N GLY A 331 -1.49 23.50 -11.55
CA GLY A 331 -1.58 24.43 -10.44
C GLY A 331 -3.04 24.52 -10.01
N HIS A 332 -3.38 23.92 -8.88
CA HIS A 332 -4.64 24.17 -8.20
C HIS A 332 -4.85 25.67 -8.13
N ASN A 333 -5.92 26.15 -8.79
CA ASN A 333 -6.56 27.42 -8.47
C ASN A 333 -6.79 27.44 -6.96
N LYS A 334 -5.87 28.07 -6.22
CA LYS A 334 -6.12 28.56 -4.87
C LYS A 334 -7.34 29.47 -5.03
N ARG A 335 -8.52 28.98 -4.62
CA ARG A 335 -9.62 29.87 -4.29
C ARG A 335 -9.05 30.81 -3.23
N ALA A 336 -8.94 32.09 -3.57
CA ALA A 336 -8.72 33.13 -2.58
C ALA A 336 -9.76 32.90 -1.48
N ARG A 337 -9.27 32.72 -0.25
CA ARG A 337 -10.12 32.79 0.94
C ARG A 337 -10.65 34.22 0.93
N VAL A 338 -11.94 34.37 0.66
CA VAL A 338 -12.63 35.64 0.88
C VAL A 338 -12.60 35.83 2.39
N ASP A 339 -11.85 36.83 2.85
CA ASP A 339 -11.91 37.28 4.23
C ASP A 339 -13.33 37.78 4.47
N GLU A 340 -14.09 37.04 5.28
CA GLU A 340 -15.33 37.55 5.85
C GLU A 340 -14.96 38.70 6.79
N PRO A 341 -15.63 39.87 6.69
CA PRO A 341 -15.38 40.99 7.57
C PRO A 341 -15.69 40.59 9.02
N GLN A 342 -14.68 40.71 9.88
CA GLN A 342 -14.84 40.67 11.33
C GLN A 342 -15.86 41.73 11.74
N GLY A 343 -16.98 41.27 12.30
CA GLY A 343 -17.94 42.12 12.98
C GLY A 343 -17.33 42.73 14.25
N PRO A 344 -17.88 43.86 14.72
CA PRO A 344 -17.28 44.65 15.80
C PRO A 344 -17.25 43.88 17.11
N GLU A 345 -16.10 43.98 17.79
CA GLU A 345 -15.86 43.56 19.16
C GLU A 345 -16.83 44.29 20.08
N GLU A 346 -17.69 43.54 20.78
CA GLU A 346 -18.44 44.07 21.92
C GLU A 346 -17.54 43.97 23.15
N ASP A 347 -17.12 45.16 23.60
CA ASP A 347 -16.56 45.42 24.92
C ASP A 347 -17.49 44.83 26.01
N ASN A 348 -16.96 43.91 26.81
CA ASN A 348 -17.50 43.63 28.14
C ASN A 348 -16.41 43.94 29.17
N GLU A 349 -16.51 45.16 29.68
CA GLU A 349 -16.00 45.58 31.00
C GLU A 349 -16.60 44.64 32.08
N ASP A 350 -15.73 44.07 32.91
CA ASP A 350 -15.59 44.43 34.33
C ASP A 350 -16.53 43.64 35.25
N GLU A 351 -15.95 42.77 36.06
CA GLU A 351 -16.17 42.82 37.51
C GLU A 351 -15.16 41.90 38.21
N GLY A 352 -14.29 42.53 39.00
CA GLY A 352 -13.40 41.84 39.91
C GLY A 352 -14.12 41.15 41.07
N SER A 353 -13.48 40.14 41.62
CA SER A 353 -13.54 39.87 43.05
C SER A 353 -12.28 39.12 43.45
N ASP A 354 -11.50 39.80 44.30
CA ASP A 354 -10.61 39.19 45.26
C ASP A 354 -11.34 38.08 46.03
N GLU A 355 -10.68 36.95 46.30
CA GLU A 355 -10.60 36.48 47.68
C GLU A 355 -9.53 35.40 47.87
N ASN A 356 -8.72 35.64 48.89
CA ASN A 356 -7.81 34.74 49.56
C ASN A 356 -8.39 33.33 49.77
N ASN A 357 -7.54 32.31 49.66
CA ASN A 357 -7.35 31.46 50.82
C ASN A 357 -5.99 30.78 50.87
N SER A 358 -5.34 30.96 52.02
CA SER A 358 -4.24 30.14 52.50
C SER A 358 -4.78 28.77 52.93
N VAL A 359 -4.02 27.70 52.66
CA VAL A 359 -3.43 26.72 53.60
C VAL A 359 -2.50 25.81 52.80
#